data_AF-A0A7S1CTR1-F1
#
_entry.id   AF-A0A7S1CTR1-F1
#
_cell.length_a   1.000
_cell.length_b   1.000
_cell.length_c   1.000
_cell.angle_alpha   90.00
_cell.angle_beta   90.00
_cell.angle_gamma   90.00
#
_symmetry.space_group_name_H-M   'P 1'
#
loop_
_entity.id
_entity.type
_entity.pdbx_description
1 polymer ?
#
loop_
_entity_poly.entity_id
_entity_poly.type
_entity_poly.pdbx_seq_one_letter_code
_entity_poly.pdbx_strand_id
1 'polypeptide(L)'
;ALKALAMMNITILVGSGDLGAAGLQFDNGTVGCVPKRDGGLSDGGWPSSSPWVTSVGGTDVLATVPNDSKIENTVDQKAVMTSELSNTGDTSGGGFSSKKLKYKSEDYAWQKKAVETFLSQNGPENHPSFPTVENAPSYNPSGRGFPDISAYGSNMPLIDSTSTKSDSSITQVAGTSLSAPTLAALFSLANQALVEQGYDKIGYANPMLYWMGENCSQAFTDVAFGTNRASRDGVECDVGYPSTEGWDPATGLGTINFVPFVECAKAYQDSQRSVQVSVSPSPQGGVSYHYYNIWAGMIIFLWWISPFSP
;
A
#
# COMPACT_ATOMS: atom_id res chain seq x y z
N ALA A 1 -7.44 5.30 -17.41
CA ALA A 1 -6.00 5.08 -17.60
C ALA A 1 -5.45 4.06 -16.60
N LEU A 2 -5.44 4.35 -15.28
CA LEU A 2 -4.86 3.46 -14.26
C LEU A 2 -5.39 2.01 -14.31
N LYS A 3 -6.72 1.83 -14.41
CA LYS A 3 -7.33 0.50 -14.62
C LYS A 3 -6.79 -0.22 -15.85
N ALA A 4 -6.60 0.48 -16.96
CA ALA A 4 -6.08 -0.11 -18.20
C ALA A 4 -4.62 -0.54 -18.04
N LEU A 5 -3.78 0.30 -17.41
CA LEU A 5 -2.38 -0.04 -17.11
C LEU A 5 -2.27 -1.24 -16.17
N ALA A 6 -3.11 -1.31 -15.12
CA ALA A 6 -3.19 -2.47 -14.24
C ALA A 6 -3.61 -3.74 -15.01
N MET A 7 -4.58 -3.65 -15.92
CA MET A 7 -4.98 -4.76 -16.79
C MET A 7 -3.90 -5.16 -17.81
N MET A 8 -2.99 -4.23 -18.16
CA MET A 8 -1.79 -4.53 -18.95
C MET A 8 -0.65 -5.12 -18.11
N ASN A 9 -0.92 -5.46 -16.85
CA ASN A 9 0.04 -6.00 -15.89
C ASN A 9 1.25 -5.08 -15.65
N ILE A 10 1.01 -3.76 -15.61
CA ILE A 10 2.02 -2.75 -15.29
C ILE A 10 1.90 -2.38 -13.81
N THR A 11 3.02 -2.43 -13.09
CA THR A 11 3.11 -1.93 -11.71
C THR A 11 3.10 -0.41 -11.70
N ILE A 12 2.21 0.19 -10.91
CA ILE A 12 2.13 1.63 -10.70
C ILE A 12 2.24 1.89 -9.20
N LEU A 13 3.33 2.53 -8.79
CA LEU A 13 3.56 2.92 -7.39
C LEU A 13 3.33 4.42 -7.24
N VAL A 14 2.56 4.83 -6.24
CA VAL A 14 2.20 6.24 -6.01
C VAL A 14 2.41 6.57 -4.54
N GLY A 15 3.20 7.62 -4.25
CA GLY A 15 3.32 8.13 -2.88
C GLY A 15 1.95 8.48 -2.29
N SER A 16 1.70 8.14 -1.03
CA SER A 16 0.40 8.35 -0.39
C SER A 16 0.12 9.80 -0.01
N GLY A 17 1.15 10.65 -0.04
CA GLY A 17 1.08 12.07 0.31
C GLY A 17 1.87 12.37 1.57
N ASP A 18 2.07 13.66 1.84
CA ASP A 18 3.01 14.14 2.86
C ASP A 18 2.33 15.02 3.93
N LEU A 19 1.00 14.92 4.04
CA LEU A 19 0.14 15.74 4.91
C LEU A 19 -0.76 14.90 5.82
N GLY A 20 -0.32 13.69 6.15
CA GLY A 20 -1.03 12.76 7.01
C GLY A 20 -2.44 12.42 6.53
N ALA A 21 -3.32 12.09 7.47
CA ALA A 21 -4.70 11.74 7.15
C ALA A 21 -5.48 12.90 6.50
N ALA A 22 -5.16 14.15 6.88
CA ALA A 22 -5.88 15.34 6.41
C ALA A 22 -5.76 15.56 4.90
N GLY A 23 -4.64 15.16 4.29
CA GLY A 23 -4.36 15.30 2.87
C GLY A 23 -4.14 16.76 2.42
N LEU A 24 -4.03 16.97 1.10
CA LEU A 24 -3.86 18.29 0.49
C LEU A 24 -5.14 19.12 0.63
N GLN A 25 -5.20 19.97 1.66
CA GLN A 25 -6.17 21.06 1.76
C GLN A 25 -5.43 22.39 1.84
N PHE A 26 -5.52 23.19 0.77
CA PHE A 26 -5.06 24.57 0.78
C PHE A 26 -6.20 25.44 1.32
N ASP A 27 -6.06 25.92 2.55
CA ASP A 27 -6.94 26.96 3.07
C ASP A 27 -6.19 28.29 3.03
N ASN A 28 -6.56 29.16 2.07
CA ASN A 28 -6.05 30.53 1.98
C ASN A 28 -4.51 30.67 1.97
N GLY A 29 -3.79 29.62 1.54
CA GLY A 29 -2.33 29.59 1.49
C GLY A 29 -1.63 28.93 2.69
N THR A 30 -2.36 28.41 3.67
CA THR A 30 -1.79 27.72 4.84
C THR A 30 -2.07 26.21 4.79
N VAL A 31 -1.04 25.40 5.08
CA VAL A 31 -1.19 23.97 5.37
C VAL A 31 -2.04 23.83 6.62
N GLY A 32 -3.14 23.07 6.58
CA GLY A 32 -4.11 23.04 7.66
C GLY A 32 -4.67 21.65 7.96
N CYS A 33 -5.01 21.43 9.23
CA CYS A 33 -5.62 20.20 9.74
C CYS A 33 -7.15 20.18 9.67
N VAL A 34 -7.78 21.19 9.07
CA VAL A 34 -9.24 21.35 9.14
C VAL A 34 -9.93 20.42 8.14
N PRO A 35 -10.75 19.45 8.59
CA PRO A 35 -11.66 18.76 7.71
C PRO A 35 -12.83 19.70 7.39
N LYS A 36 -12.73 20.56 6.37
CA LYS A 36 -13.87 21.44 6.02
C LYS A 36 -15.07 20.61 5.57
N ARG A 37 -16.28 21.10 5.91
CA ARG A 37 -17.61 20.51 5.71
C ARG A 37 -17.91 19.98 4.30
N ASP A 38 -17.14 20.36 3.28
CA ASP A 38 -17.33 19.92 1.89
C ASP A 38 -16.12 19.18 1.28
N GLY A 39 -15.05 18.93 2.05
CA GLY A 39 -13.78 18.43 1.52
C GLY A 39 -12.70 17.92 2.48
N GLY A 40 -12.98 17.71 3.78
CA GLY A 40 -12.05 17.02 4.69
C GLY A 40 -11.59 15.66 4.13
N LEU A 41 -10.41 15.13 4.49
CA LEU A 41 -9.79 13.94 3.86
C LEU A 41 -9.83 14.00 2.29
N SER A 42 -9.38 15.14 1.76
CA SER A 42 -9.43 15.58 0.34
C SER A 42 -9.20 14.46 -0.68
N ASP A 43 -10.23 14.03 -1.43
CA ASP A 43 -10.16 13.03 -2.53
C ASP A 43 -9.22 11.81 -2.28
N GLY A 44 -8.98 11.48 -1.00
CA GLY A 44 -8.06 10.46 -0.50
C GLY A 44 -6.64 10.49 -1.09
N GLY A 45 -6.04 11.64 -1.40
CA GLY A 45 -4.66 11.64 -1.95
C GLY A 45 -4.58 11.02 -3.34
N TRP A 46 -5.57 11.24 -4.20
CA TRP A 46 -5.55 10.79 -5.59
C TRP A 46 -4.26 11.22 -6.31
N PRO A 47 -3.59 10.34 -7.08
CA PRO A 47 -4.04 9.02 -7.52
C PRO A 47 -3.80 7.85 -6.56
N SER A 48 -3.28 8.08 -5.36
CA SER A 48 -2.94 7.03 -4.39
C SER A 48 -4.16 6.25 -3.87
N SER A 49 -5.31 6.92 -3.72
CA SER A 49 -6.59 6.28 -3.39
C SER A 49 -7.18 5.39 -4.49
N SER A 50 -6.58 5.35 -5.68
CA SER A 50 -7.00 4.45 -6.75
C SER A 50 -6.85 2.99 -6.33
N PRO A 51 -7.84 2.11 -6.59
CA PRO A 51 -7.65 0.68 -6.40
C PRO A 51 -6.66 0.09 -7.42
N TRP A 52 -6.37 0.78 -8.54
CA TRP A 52 -5.51 0.29 -9.61
C TRP A 52 -4.06 0.77 -9.53
N VAL A 53 -3.64 1.28 -8.37
CA VAL A 53 -2.24 1.60 -8.07
C VAL A 53 -1.89 0.98 -6.73
N THR A 54 -0.60 0.73 -6.53
CA THR A 54 -0.07 0.41 -5.21
C THR A 54 0.32 1.73 -4.54
N SER A 55 -0.39 2.07 -3.47
CA SER A 55 -0.14 3.27 -2.68
C SER A 55 1.03 3.03 -1.71
N VAL A 56 1.96 3.98 -1.65
CA VAL A 56 3.22 3.88 -0.92
C VAL A 56 3.30 4.92 0.18
N GLY A 57 3.24 4.48 1.43
CA GLY A 57 3.45 5.31 2.61
C GLY A 57 4.92 5.53 2.97
N GLY A 58 5.13 6.37 3.97
CA GLY A 58 6.42 6.74 4.51
C GLY A 58 6.62 6.20 5.92
N THR A 59 7.79 5.62 6.19
CA THR A 59 8.21 5.21 7.52
C THR A 59 9.46 5.96 7.96
N ASP A 60 9.66 6.03 9.27
CA ASP A 60 10.91 6.47 9.89
C ASP A 60 11.50 5.37 10.78
N VAL A 61 12.73 5.57 11.25
CA VAL A 61 13.41 4.71 12.22
C VAL A 61 13.75 5.57 13.44
N LEU A 62 13.17 5.23 14.58
CA LEU A 62 13.39 5.95 15.83
C LEU A 62 14.80 5.63 16.38
N ALA A 63 15.65 6.65 16.44
CA ALA A 63 16.94 6.58 17.14
C ALA A 63 16.78 6.73 18.66
N THR A 64 15.68 7.33 19.14
CA THR A 64 15.35 7.49 20.56
C THR A 64 13.83 7.58 20.69
N VAL A 65 13.20 6.70 21.48
CA VAL A 65 11.75 6.77 21.73
C VAL A 65 11.48 7.98 22.64
N PRO A 66 10.51 8.86 22.34
CA PRO A 66 10.08 9.90 23.26
C PRO A 66 9.70 9.28 24.62
N ASN A 67 10.00 9.99 25.70
CA ASN A 67 9.96 9.55 27.10
C ASN A 67 8.52 9.30 27.62
N ASP A 68 7.75 8.42 26.97
CA ASP A 68 6.51 7.90 27.53
C ASP A 68 6.80 6.60 28.30
N SER A 69 6.34 6.59 29.55
CA SER A 69 6.69 5.66 30.64
C SER A 69 6.28 4.19 30.45
N LYS A 70 5.97 3.76 29.22
CA LYS A 70 5.41 2.43 28.92
C LYS A 70 6.15 1.62 27.86
N ILE A 71 7.27 2.09 27.30
CA ILE A 71 7.90 1.40 26.16
C ILE A 71 9.37 1.14 26.46
N GLU A 72 9.76 -0.14 26.35
CA GLU A 72 11.15 -0.58 26.48
C GLU A 72 12.04 0.15 25.46
N ASN A 73 13.08 0.81 25.96
CA ASN A 73 14.12 1.51 25.20
C ASN A 73 14.72 0.63 24.10
N THR A 74 14.14 0.68 22.90
CA THR A 74 14.65 -0.03 21.72
C THR A 74 14.95 1.01 20.64
N VAL A 75 16.24 1.25 20.45
CA VAL A 75 16.79 1.85 19.22
C VAL A 75 16.35 0.94 18.06
N ASP A 76 15.96 1.51 16.92
CA ASP A 76 15.49 0.82 15.70
C ASP A 76 13.99 0.49 15.60
N GLN A 77 13.12 1.08 16.43
CA GLN A 77 11.67 0.97 16.20
C GLN A 77 11.29 1.68 14.89
N LYS A 78 10.66 0.93 13.98
CA LYS A 78 10.04 1.50 12.78
C LYS A 78 8.76 2.22 13.18
N ALA A 79 8.60 3.45 12.72
CA ALA A 79 7.47 4.29 13.03
C ALA A 79 6.84 4.86 11.75
N VAL A 80 5.60 5.33 11.85
CA VAL A 80 5.01 6.21 10.84
C VAL A 80 5.93 7.43 10.65
N MET A 81 6.23 7.79 9.40
CA MET A 81 6.90 9.07 9.13
C MET A 81 5.96 10.22 9.50
N THR A 82 6.35 11.06 10.44
CA THR A 82 5.59 12.25 10.86
C THR A 82 6.42 13.50 10.73
N SER A 83 5.76 14.66 10.68
CA SER A 83 6.42 15.96 10.64
C SER A 83 7.23 16.29 11.89
N GLU A 84 6.97 15.59 13.00
CA GLU A 84 7.72 15.73 14.25
C GLU A 84 9.00 14.87 14.26
N LEU A 85 8.94 13.72 13.58
CA LEU A 85 10.06 12.77 13.48
C LEU A 85 10.96 13.08 12.28
N SER A 86 10.39 13.61 11.20
CA SER A 86 11.13 13.98 9.99
C SER A 86 11.73 15.37 10.10
N ASN A 87 13.01 15.52 9.73
CA ASN A 87 13.70 16.81 9.78
C ASN A 87 13.17 17.83 8.75
N THR A 88 12.26 17.41 7.85
CA THR A 88 11.69 18.27 6.80
C THR A 88 10.18 18.48 6.93
N GLY A 89 9.58 18.00 8.02
CA GLY A 89 8.21 18.34 8.38
C GLY A 89 7.14 17.57 7.60
N ASP A 90 7.41 16.43 6.98
CA ASP A 90 6.41 15.68 6.19
C ASP A 90 5.78 14.52 6.99
N THR A 91 4.47 14.31 6.82
CA THR A 91 3.73 13.21 7.48
C THR A 91 3.13 12.24 6.46
N SER A 92 3.38 10.94 6.62
CA SER A 92 2.87 9.88 5.73
C SER A 92 1.36 9.96 5.55
N GLY A 93 0.92 10.16 4.31
CA GLY A 93 -0.49 10.21 3.95
C GLY A 93 -1.16 8.84 4.03
N GLY A 94 -2.46 8.82 4.29
CA GLY A 94 -3.22 7.58 4.33
C GLY A 94 -4.63 7.74 4.88
N GLY A 95 -5.47 6.73 4.70
CA GLY A 95 -6.88 6.77 5.06
C GLY A 95 -7.73 5.96 4.10
N PHE A 96 -8.94 6.47 3.79
CA PHE A 96 -9.89 5.78 2.92
C PHE A 96 -10.35 6.67 1.77
N SER A 97 -10.49 6.09 0.58
CA SER A 97 -10.96 6.81 -0.61
C SER A 97 -12.35 7.43 -0.41
N SER A 98 -12.55 8.62 -0.97
CA SER A 98 -13.82 9.35 -0.91
C SER A 98 -14.95 8.64 -1.67
N LYS A 99 -16.18 8.70 -1.13
CA LYS A 99 -17.40 8.25 -1.83
C LYS A 99 -17.61 8.94 -3.18
N LYS A 100 -17.06 10.15 -3.38
CA LYS A 100 -17.14 10.93 -4.63
C LYS A 100 -16.44 10.22 -5.81
N LEU A 101 -15.47 9.36 -5.54
CA LEU A 101 -14.72 8.60 -6.56
C LEU A 101 -15.50 7.41 -7.14
N LYS A 102 -16.62 7.01 -6.51
CA LYS A 102 -17.57 6.00 -7.01
C LYS A 102 -16.93 4.64 -7.36
N TYR A 103 -15.87 4.24 -6.66
CA TYR A 103 -15.37 2.87 -6.72
C TYR A 103 -16.40 1.90 -6.17
N LYS A 104 -16.41 0.69 -6.71
CA LYS A 104 -17.23 -0.40 -6.20
C LYS A 104 -16.39 -1.27 -5.28
N SER A 105 -17.02 -1.91 -4.30
CA SER A 105 -16.35 -2.85 -3.38
C SER A 105 -15.55 -3.92 -4.10
N GLU A 106 -16.01 -4.34 -5.29
CA GLU A 106 -15.33 -5.34 -6.11
C GLU A 106 -13.98 -4.86 -6.65
N ASP A 107 -13.79 -3.55 -6.85
CA ASP A 107 -12.53 -2.99 -7.37
C ASP A 107 -11.37 -3.16 -6.36
N TYR A 108 -11.68 -3.32 -5.07
CA TYR A 108 -10.73 -3.48 -3.96
C TYR A 108 -11.10 -4.65 -3.03
N ALA A 109 -11.74 -5.69 -3.55
CA ALA A 109 -12.14 -6.85 -2.75
C ALA A 109 -10.94 -7.58 -2.11
N TRP A 110 -9.75 -7.47 -2.71
CA TRP A 110 -8.50 -8.07 -2.22
C TRP A 110 -8.04 -7.53 -0.86
N GLN A 111 -8.43 -6.31 -0.46
CA GLN A 111 -8.10 -5.74 0.85
C GLN A 111 -9.19 -5.91 1.90
N LYS A 112 -10.33 -6.52 1.54
CA LYS A 112 -11.51 -6.55 2.40
C LYS A 112 -11.21 -7.07 3.80
N LYS A 113 -10.53 -8.22 3.90
CA LYS A 113 -10.22 -8.86 5.19
C LYS A 113 -9.28 -7.99 6.03
N ALA A 114 -8.21 -7.46 5.44
CA ALA A 114 -7.27 -6.58 6.13
C ALA A 114 -7.96 -5.33 6.71
N VAL A 115 -8.81 -4.67 5.91
CA VAL A 115 -9.57 -3.49 6.33
C VAL A 115 -10.59 -3.83 7.43
N GLU A 116 -11.34 -4.93 7.28
CA GLU A 116 -12.33 -5.36 8.28
C GLU A 116 -11.66 -5.73 9.61
N THR A 117 -10.48 -6.36 9.58
CA THR A 117 -9.68 -6.63 10.77
C THR A 117 -9.25 -5.33 11.44
N PHE A 118 -8.66 -4.39 10.70
CA PHE A 118 -8.26 -3.09 11.24
C PHE A 118 -9.43 -2.34 11.88
N LEU A 119 -10.55 -2.19 11.17
CA LEU A 119 -11.70 -1.43 11.66
C LEU A 119 -12.35 -2.08 12.89
N SER A 120 -12.35 -3.41 13.00
CA SER A 120 -12.94 -4.09 14.15
C SER A 120 -12.08 -4.02 15.41
N GLN A 121 -10.75 -3.92 15.26
CA GLN A 121 -9.81 -3.84 16.38
C GLN A 121 -9.49 -2.40 16.79
N ASN A 122 -9.46 -1.46 15.84
CA ASN A 122 -8.88 -0.12 16.02
C ASN A 122 -9.87 1.02 15.73
N GLY A 123 -11.18 0.74 15.75
CA GLY A 123 -12.21 1.76 15.57
C GLY A 123 -12.22 2.86 16.64
N PRO A 124 -13.15 3.82 16.54
CA PRO A 124 -13.19 5.01 17.41
C PRO A 124 -13.41 4.72 18.89
N GLU A 125 -13.88 3.52 19.25
CA GLU A 125 -14.00 3.09 20.65
C GLU A 125 -12.64 2.93 21.33
N ASN A 126 -11.60 2.57 20.57
CA ASN A 126 -10.25 2.29 21.09
C ASN A 126 -9.27 3.44 20.83
N HIS A 127 -9.59 4.36 19.92
CA HIS A 127 -8.68 5.42 19.46
C HIS A 127 -9.40 6.78 19.37
N PRO A 128 -9.19 7.71 20.31
CA PRO A 128 -9.89 9.00 20.34
C PRO A 128 -9.66 9.90 19.12
N SER A 129 -8.51 9.77 18.46
CA SER A 129 -8.17 10.51 17.24
C SER A 129 -8.76 9.89 15.96
N PHE A 130 -9.43 8.74 16.07
CA PHE A 130 -9.94 8.04 14.91
C PHE A 130 -11.04 8.85 14.20
N PRO A 131 -11.01 8.94 12.86
CA PRO A 131 -12.04 9.67 12.10
C PRO A 131 -13.43 9.04 12.24
N THR A 132 -14.43 9.89 12.52
CA THR A 132 -15.86 9.57 12.55
C THR A 132 -16.61 10.50 11.63
N VAL A 133 -17.88 10.19 11.35
CA VAL A 133 -18.74 11.07 10.55
C VAL A 133 -18.97 12.45 11.20
N GLU A 134 -18.76 12.57 12.51
CA GLU A 134 -18.97 13.82 13.27
C GLU A 134 -17.73 14.73 13.21
N ASN A 135 -16.53 14.17 13.38
CA ASN A 135 -15.28 14.94 13.40
C ASN A 135 -14.59 15.00 12.02
N ALA A 136 -14.99 14.14 11.07
CA ALA A 136 -14.46 14.06 9.71
C ALA A 136 -15.60 13.71 8.71
N PRO A 137 -16.36 14.69 8.20
CA PRO A 137 -17.55 14.46 7.36
C PRO A 137 -17.31 13.65 6.07
N SER A 138 -16.07 13.54 5.63
CA SER A 138 -15.63 12.78 4.46
C SER A 138 -15.22 11.34 4.76
N TYR A 139 -15.17 10.97 6.04
CA TYR A 139 -14.81 9.64 6.48
C TYR A 139 -15.67 8.59 5.77
N ASN A 140 -15.00 7.61 5.17
CA ASN A 140 -15.63 6.56 4.39
C ASN A 140 -15.01 5.19 4.72
N PRO A 141 -15.48 4.51 5.79
CA PRO A 141 -14.91 3.22 6.20
C PRO A 141 -15.03 2.13 5.13
N SER A 142 -16.01 2.26 4.24
CA SER A 142 -16.24 1.30 3.16
C SER A 142 -15.41 1.57 1.91
N GLY A 143 -14.61 2.64 1.89
CA GLY A 143 -13.76 3.00 0.76
C GLY A 143 -12.51 2.14 0.64
N ARG A 144 -11.75 2.34 -0.45
CA ARG A 144 -10.41 1.80 -0.61
C ARG A 144 -9.49 2.42 0.45
N GLY A 145 -9.15 1.66 1.49
CA GLY A 145 -8.10 2.00 2.46
C GLY A 145 -6.70 2.04 1.83
N PHE A 146 -5.85 3.01 2.17
CA PHE A 146 -4.48 3.21 1.67
C PHE A 146 -3.58 3.82 2.78
N PRO A 147 -2.24 3.68 2.76
CA PRO A 147 -1.42 3.03 1.74
C PRO A 147 -1.53 1.49 1.72
N ASP A 148 -0.94 0.85 0.71
CA ASP A 148 -0.86 -0.62 0.64
C ASP A 148 0.40 -1.14 1.35
N ILE A 149 1.51 -0.45 1.13
CA ILE A 149 2.84 -0.75 1.66
C ILE A 149 3.56 0.57 1.93
N SER A 150 4.66 0.52 2.66
CA SER A 150 5.47 1.71 2.93
C SER A 150 6.96 1.44 2.74
N ALA A 151 7.73 2.52 2.64
CA ALA A 151 9.18 2.46 2.69
C ALA A 151 9.74 3.66 3.45
N TYR A 152 11.02 3.55 3.82
CA TYR A 152 11.72 4.63 4.50
C TYR A 152 11.62 5.93 3.69
N GLY A 153 11.11 6.97 4.35
CA GLY A 153 10.77 8.23 3.70
C GLY A 153 11.33 9.45 4.40
N SER A 154 12.13 9.30 5.46
CA SER A 154 12.63 10.40 6.29
C SER A 154 14.13 10.61 6.13
N ASN A 155 14.62 11.83 6.37
CA ASN A 155 16.05 12.15 6.53
C ASN A 155 17.01 11.61 5.46
N MET A 156 16.54 11.44 4.22
CA MET A 156 17.33 10.89 3.12
C MET A 156 18.23 11.97 2.51
N PRO A 157 19.53 11.70 2.30
CA PRO A 157 20.41 12.65 1.64
C PRO A 157 20.13 12.72 0.13
N LEU A 158 19.89 13.93 -0.37
CA LEU A 158 19.72 14.23 -1.79
C LEU A 158 20.81 15.22 -2.22
N ILE A 159 21.41 14.98 -3.37
CA ILE A 159 22.27 15.95 -4.04
C ILE A 159 21.37 16.86 -4.87
N ASP A 160 21.22 18.11 -4.43
CA ASP A 160 20.47 19.12 -5.17
C ASP A 160 21.44 19.97 -6.02
N SER A 161 21.17 19.99 -7.32
CA SER A 161 21.92 20.77 -8.32
C SER A 161 21.13 21.99 -8.84
N THR A 162 19.92 22.23 -8.31
CA THR A 162 19.01 23.30 -8.74
C THR A 162 19.21 24.60 -7.96
N SER A 163 19.95 24.57 -6.85
CA SER A 163 20.34 25.81 -6.19
C SER A 163 21.24 26.60 -7.14
N THR A 164 20.93 27.88 -7.36
CA THR A 164 21.71 28.83 -8.16
C THR A 164 23.12 29.11 -7.61
N LYS A 165 23.60 28.25 -6.71
CA LYS A 165 24.95 28.23 -6.18
C LYS A 165 25.76 27.33 -7.10
N SER A 166 26.94 27.78 -7.49
CA SER A 166 27.88 27.08 -8.38
C SER A 166 28.33 25.68 -7.92
N ASP A 167 27.82 25.19 -6.78
CA ASP A 167 28.22 23.94 -6.15
C ASP A 167 26.96 23.13 -5.77
N SER A 168 26.96 21.84 -6.10
CA SER A 168 25.95 20.88 -5.63
C SER A 168 25.98 20.79 -4.11
N SER A 169 24.82 20.87 -3.45
CA SER A 169 24.72 20.69 -1.99
C SER A 169 24.01 19.39 -1.63
N ILE A 170 24.47 18.73 -0.57
CA ILE A 170 23.71 17.63 0.05
C ILE A 170 22.68 18.27 0.98
N THR A 171 21.40 17.99 0.73
CA THR A 171 20.29 18.34 1.62
C THR A 171 19.62 17.07 2.11
N GLN A 172 19.04 17.12 3.30
CA GLN A 172 18.12 16.07 3.74
C GLN A 172 16.73 16.38 3.20
N VAL A 173 16.03 15.34 2.75
CA VAL A 173 14.65 15.39 2.28
C VAL A 173 13.85 14.28 2.95
N ALA A 174 12.56 14.54 3.18
CA ALA A 174 11.59 13.51 3.51
C ALA A 174 10.43 13.51 2.52
N GLY A 175 9.51 12.56 2.70
CA GLY A 175 8.28 12.44 1.94
C GLY A 175 8.11 11.08 1.30
N THR A 176 6.85 10.70 1.10
CA THR A 176 6.42 9.51 0.35
C THR A 176 6.87 9.56 -1.12
N SER A 177 7.22 10.76 -1.60
CA SER A 177 7.92 10.99 -2.86
C SER A 177 9.28 10.27 -2.96
N LEU A 178 9.90 9.93 -1.83
CA LEU A 178 11.14 9.15 -1.76
C LEU A 178 10.86 7.65 -1.60
N SER A 179 9.80 7.31 -0.87
CA SER A 179 9.37 5.93 -0.64
C SER A 179 8.93 5.26 -1.95
N ALA A 180 8.14 5.94 -2.79
CA ALA A 180 7.64 5.39 -4.05
C ALA A 180 8.75 4.96 -5.04
N PRO A 181 9.75 5.80 -5.40
CA PRO A 181 10.84 5.38 -6.27
C PRO A 181 11.76 4.32 -5.63
N THR A 182 11.91 4.34 -4.29
CA THR A 182 12.65 3.28 -3.57
C THR A 182 11.99 1.92 -3.79
N LEU A 183 10.67 1.83 -3.64
CA LEU A 183 9.96 0.58 -3.93
C LEU A 183 9.90 0.25 -5.42
N ALA A 184 9.92 1.25 -6.32
CA ALA A 184 9.99 0.99 -7.75
C ALA A 184 11.29 0.27 -8.13
N ALA A 185 12.42 0.70 -7.55
CA ALA A 185 13.71 0.02 -7.69
C ALA A 185 13.67 -1.39 -7.09
N LEU A 186 13.09 -1.56 -5.89
CA LEU A 186 12.92 -2.86 -5.26
C LEU A 186 12.10 -3.83 -6.12
N PHE A 187 10.96 -3.37 -6.67
CA PHE A 187 10.11 -4.18 -7.56
C PHE A 187 10.82 -4.53 -8.86
N SER A 188 11.67 -3.64 -9.39
CA SER A 188 12.50 -3.95 -10.56
C SER A 188 13.47 -5.10 -10.27
N LEU A 189 14.15 -5.08 -9.11
CA LEU A 189 15.04 -6.15 -8.68
C LEU A 189 14.29 -7.46 -8.41
N ALA A 190 13.10 -7.37 -7.79
CA ALA A 190 12.27 -8.55 -7.55
C ALA A 190 11.78 -9.17 -8.87
N ASN A 191 11.39 -8.34 -9.85
CA ASN A 191 11.03 -8.81 -11.18
C ASN A 191 12.20 -9.54 -11.88
N GLN A 192 13.42 -9.03 -11.75
CA GLN A 192 14.61 -9.72 -12.25
C GLN A 192 14.76 -11.09 -11.58
N ALA A 193 14.73 -11.15 -10.25
CA ALA A 193 14.89 -12.39 -9.50
C ALA A 193 13.80 -13.45 -9.81
N LEU A 194 12.57 -13.00 -10.06
CA LEU A 194 11.46 -13.87 -10.47
C LEU A 194 11.69 -14.44 -11.89
N VAL A 195 12.03 -13.57 -12.84
CA VAL A 195 12.25 -13.97 -14.24
C VAL A 195 13.44 -14.92 -14.39
N GLU A 196 14.53 -14.68 -13.64
CA GLU A 196 15.70 -15.57 -13.61
C GLU A 196 15.35 -16.99 -13.13
N GLN A 197 14.24 -17.14 -12.42
CA GLN A 197 13.73 -18.43 -11.91
C GLN A 197 12.51 -18.95 -12.68
N GLY A 198 12.16 -18.34 -13.82
CA GLY A 198 11.03 -18.77 -14.66
C GLY A 198 9.64 -18.37 -14.15
N TYR A 199 9.56 -17.39 -13.25
CA TYR A 199 8.31 -16.80 -12.77
C TYR A 199 7.96 -15.52 -13.55
N ASP A 200 6.68 -15.17 -13.51
CA ASP A 200 6.18 -13.95 -14.15
C ASP A 200 6.58 -12.71 -13.34
N LYS A 201 6.64 -11.55 -14.00
CA LYS A 201 6.81 -10.25 -13.33
C LYS A 201 5.58 -9.93 -12.46
N ILE A 202 5.79 -9.17 -11.39
CA ILE A 202 4.79 -8.80 -10.39
C ILE A 202 3.56 -8.12 -11.02
N GLY A 203 3.77 -7.11 -11.86
CA GLY A 203 2.70 -6.37 -12.52
C GLY A 203 1.72 -5.69 -11.56
N TYR A 204 0.41 -5.92 -11.70
CA TYR A 204 -0.57 -5.32 -10.79
C TYR A 204 -0.52 -6.00 -9.40
N ALA A 205 0.11 -5.32 -8.44
CA ALA A 205 0.63 -5.96 -7.23
C ALA A 205 -0.38 -6.16 -6.11
N ASN A 206 -1.43 -5.34 -6.00
CA ASN A 206 -2.26 -5.29 -4.78
C ASN A 206 -2.89 -6.64 -4.41
N PRO A 207 -3.49 -7.42 -5.32
CA PRO A 207 -4.02 -8.75 -4.97
C PRO A 207 -2.95 -9.69 -4.40
N MET A 208 -1.74 -9.66 -4.96
CA MET A 208 -0.60 -10.44 -4.46
C MET A 208 -0.17 -9.97 -3.07
N LEU A 209 -0.02 -8.65 -2.87
CA LEU A 209 0.41 -8.07 -1.60
C LEU A 209 -0.53 -8.44 -0.45
N TYR A 210 -1.84 -8.34 -0.65
CA TYR A 210 -2.80 -8.67 0.40
C TYR A 210 -2.95 -10.18 0.61
N TRP A 211 -2.78 -10.99 -0.44
CA TRP A 211 -2.62 -12.44 -0.27
C TRP A 211 -1.38 -12.76 0.59
N MET A 212 -0.25 -12.08 0.37
CA MET A 212 0.96 -12.24 1.19
C MET A 212 0.71 -11.80 2.63
N GLY A 213 0.00 -10.70 2.87
CA GLY A 213 -0.34 -10.25 4.23
C GLY A 213 -1.07 -11.34 5.03
N GLU A 214 -1.88 -12.15 4.35
CA GLU A 214 -2.62 -13.25 4.98
C GLU A 214 -1.85 -14.58 5.07
N ASN A 215 -0.96 -14.87 4.12
CA ASN A 215 -0.39 -16.22 3.95
C ASN A 215 1.14 -16.26 4.11
N CYS A 216 1.80 -15.10 4.12
CA CYS A 216 3.24 -14.96 4.00
C CYS A 216 3.71 -13.65 4.66
N SER A 217 3.30 -13.42 5.92
CA SER A 217 3.53 -12.16 6.64
C SER A 217 5.00 -11.79 6.76
N GLN A 218 5.93 -12.76 6.69
CA GLN A 218 7.37 -12.52 6.65
C GLN A 218 7.85 -11.70 5.43
N ALA A 219 7.02 -11.55 4.39
CA ALA A 219 7.26 -10.64 3.28
C ALA A 219 7.36 -9.17 3.74
N PHE A 220 6.80 -8.86 4.91
CA PHE A 220 6.72 -7.51 5.44
C PHE A 220 7.39 -7.43 6.82
N THR A 221 7.98 -6.28 7.10
CA THR A 221 8.20 -5.82 8.46
C THR A 221 7.10 -4.84 8.80
N ASP A 222 6.27 -5.27 9.74
CA ASP A 222 5.14 -4.51 10.25
C ASP A 222 5.61 -3.22 10.93
N VAL A 223 4.82 -2.16 10.77
CA VAL A 223 5.03 -0.88 11.43
C VAL A 223 3.80 -0.65 12.27
N ALA A 224 3.96 -0.74 13.59
CA ALA A 224 2.88 -0.69 14.57
C ALA A 224 3.10 0.42 15.61
N PHE A 225 3.84 1.47 15.25
CA PHE A 225 4.14 2.59 16.13
C PHE A 225 3.93 3.94 15.43
N GLY A 226 3.20 4.83 16.12
CA GLY A 226 2.94 6.19 15.66
C GLY A 226 1.55 6.36 15.05
N THR A 227 1.34 7.52 14.43
CA THR A 227 0.06 7.90 13.83
C THR A 227 0.30 8.91 12.71
N ASN A 228 -0.59 8.95 11.72
CA ASN A 228 -0.60 10.01 10.69
C ASN A 228 -1.53 11.19 11.04
N ARG A 229 -1.76 11.42 12.35
CA ARG A 229 -2.53 12.53 12.95
C ARG A 229 -1.73 13.85 12.95
N ALA A 230 -1.07 14.16 11.84
CA ALA A 230 -0.32 15.41 11.67
C ALA A 230 -0.33 15.83 10.20
N SER A 231 -0.16 17.12 9.94
CA SER A 231 0.04 17.67 8.61
C SER A 231 1.53 17.94 8.37
N ARG A 232 1.87 19.00 7.65
CA ARG A 232 3.27 19.43 7.49
C ARG A 232 3.77 20.25 8.69
N ASP A 233 5.08 20.36 8.84
CA ASP A 233 5.78 21.36 9.67
C ASP A 233 5.37 21.32 11.16
N GLY A 234 5.08 20.14 11.69
CA GLY A 234 4.73 19.93 13.11
C GLY A 234 3.29 20.31 13.44
N VAL A 235 2.43 20.55 12.45
CA VAL A 235 1.02 20.87 12.69
C VAL A 235 0.27 19.58 13.06
N GLU A 236 -0.01 19.40 14.34
CA GLU A 236 -0.89 18.33 14.83
C GLU A 236 -2.34 18.52 14.36
N CYS A 237 -2.98 17.42 13.95
CA CYS A 237 -4.38 17.43 13.53
C CYS A 237 -5.29 16.81 14.59
N ASP A 238 -6.59 17.13 14.63
CA ASP A 238 -7.48 16.49 15.61
C ASP A 238 -7.72 14.99 15.29
N VAL A 239 -7.69 14.65 14.00
CA VAL A 239 -8.04 13.32 13.50
C VAL A 239 -6.89 12.69 12.71
N GLY A 240 -6.78 11.36 12.82
CA GLY A 240 -5.79 10.55 12.11
C GLY A 240 -5.92 9.08 12.48
N TYR A 241 -5.17 8.23 11.77
CA TYR A 241 -5.18 6.79 11.98
C TYR A 241 -3.96 6.36 12.79
N PRO A 242 -4.13 5.46 13.77
CA PRO A 242 -3.01 4.82 14.44
C PRO A 242 -2.34 3.81 13.50
N SER A 243 -1.03 3.63 13.66
CA SER A 243 -0.32 2.47 13.13
C SER A 243 -0.40 1.33 14.14
N THR A 244 -0.69 0.10 13.67
CA THR A 244 -1.09 -1.03 14.52
C THR A 244 -0.62 -2.36 13.92
N GLU A 245 -0.70 -3.46 14.67
CA GLU A 245 -0.38 -4.78 14.11
C GLU A 245 -1.21 -5.09 12.85
N GLY A 246 -0.54 -5.54 11.79
CA GLY A 246 -1.16 -5.89 10.52
C GLY A 246 -1.28 -4.72 9.54
N TRP A 247 -2.35 -4.69 8.75
CA TRP A 247 -2.58 -3.55 7.84
C TRP A 247 -3.20 -2.39 8.61
N ASP A 248 -2.67 -1.19 8.40
CA ASP A 248 -3.27 0.05 8.90
C ASP A 248 -3.27 1.19 7.85
N PRO A 249 -4.11 2.24 8.00
CA PRO A 249 -4.17 3.36 7.06
C PRO A 249 -3.05 4.39 7.23
N ALA A 250 -2.01 4.14 8.03
CA ALA A 250 -0.85 5.03 8.16
C ALA A 250 0.37 4.46 7.40
N THR A 251 0.54 3.14 7.42
CA THR A 251 1.71 2.43 6.90
C THR A 251 1.38 1.20 6.03
N GLY A 252 0.12 0.85 5.87
CA GLY A 252 -0.30 -0.28 5.04
C GLY A 252 0.13 -1.61 5.65
N LEU A 253 0.58 -2.57 4.82
CA LEU A 253 1.19 -3.83 5.27
C LEU A 253 2.60 -3.65 5.86
N GLY A 254 3.11 -2.42 5.94
CA GLY A 254 4.46 -2.11 6.40
C GLY A 254 5.51 -2.12 5.29
N THR A 255 6.76 -2.40 5.65
CA THR A 255 7.92 -2.32 4.73
C THR A 255 8.28 -3.69 4.17
N ILE A 256 8.73 -3.76 2.91
CA ILE A 256 9.06 -5.05 2.28
C ILE A 256 10.40 -5.61 2.78
N ASN A 257 10.40 -6.90 3.16
CA ASN A 257 11.61 -7.70 3.31
C ASN A 257 11.91 -8.42 2.00
N PHE A 258 12.97 -8.02 1.29
CA PHE A 258 13.19 -8.39 -0.11
C PHE A 258 13.23 -9.90 -0.37
N VAL A 259 14.03 -10.65 0.40
CA VAL A 259 14.21 -12.09 0.16
C VAL A 259 12.90 -12.85 0.41
N PRO A 260 12.24 -12.72 1.58
CA PRO A 260 10.92 -13.32 1.78
C PRO A 260 9.88 -12.86 0.75
N PHE A 261 9.88 -11.59 0.36
CA PHE A 261 8.93 -11.07 -0.63
C PHE A 261 9.03 -11.79 -1.98
N VAL A 262 10.25 -12.03 -2.48
CA VAL A 262 10.46 -12.79 -3.72
C VAL A 262 9.95 -14.22 -3.58
N GLU A 263 10.23 -14.91 -2.47
CA GLU A 263 9.72 -16.27 -2.25
C GLU A 263 8.19 -16.31 -2.12
N CYS A 264 7.60 -15.36 -1.41
CA CYS A 264 6.15 -15.23 -1.28
C CYS A 264 5.48 -14.92 -2.63
N ALA A 265 6.16 -14.19 -3.52
CA ALA A 265 5.65 -13.87 -4.86
C ALA A 265 5.57 -15.13 -5.74
N LYS A 266 6.57 -16.02 -5.64
CA LYS A 266 6.52 -17.34 -6.28
C LYS A 266 5.38 -18.19 -5.74
N ALA A 267 5.25 -18.27 -4.40
CA ALA A 267 4.17 -19.00 -3.75
C ALA A 267 2.78 -18.49 -4.16
N TYR A 268 2.61 -17.17 -4.31
CA TYR A 268 1.39 -16.60 -4.86
C TYR A 268 1.15 -17.10 -6.28
N GLN A 269 2.12 -16.99 -7.18
CA GLN A 269 1.96 -17.44 -8.57
C GLN A 269 1.64 -18.94 -8.67
N ASP A 270 2.26 -19.78 -7.85
CA ASP A 270 1.97 -21.22 -7.79
C ASP A 270 0.56 -21.51 -7.27
N SER A 271 0.09 -20.74 -6.28
CA SER A 271 -1.30 -20.82 -5.80
C SER A 271 -2.30 -20.46 -6.90
N GLN A 272 -1.97 -19.50 -7.77
CA GLN A 272 -2.82 -19.13 -8.89
C GLN A 272 -2.81 -20.21 -9.99
N ARG A 273 -1.65 -20.84 -10.25
CA ARG A 273 -1.51 -21.92 -11.24
C ARG A 273 -2.25 -23.20 -10.83
N SER A 274 -2.26 -23.53 -9.54
CA SER A 274 -2.91 -24.75 -9.02
C SER A 274 -4.44 -24.70 -9.05
N VAL A 275 -5.06 -23.52 -8.97
CA VAL A 275 -6.51 -23.34 -9.09
C VAL A 275 -7.03 -23.57 -10.54
N GLN A 276 -6.13 -23.63 -11.53
CA GLN A 276 -6.48 -23.62 -12.95
C GLN A 276 -6.78 -25.01 -13.56
N VAL A 277 -6.65 -26.10 -12.80
CA VAL A 277 -6.84 -27.47 -13.31
C VAL A 277 -8.05 -28.12 -12.64
N SER A 278 -9.20 -28.12 -13.32
CA SER A 278 -10.33 -28.98 -12.94
C SER A 278 -10.40 -30.18 -13.87
N VAL A 279 -10.38 -31.39 -13.30
CA VAL A 279 -10.51 -32.65 -14.02
C VAL A 279 -11.95 -33.14 -13.92
N SER A 280 -12.62 -33.33 -15.06
CA SER A 280 -13.97 -33.91 -15.12
C SER A 280 -13.92 -35.27 -15.81
N PRO A 281 -14.60 -36.32 -15.28
CA PRO A 281 -14.78 -37.56 -16.01
C PRO A 281 -15.64 -37.33 -17.27
N SER A 282 -15.13 -37.67 -18.46
CA SER A 282 -15.96 -37.68 -19.67
C SER A 282 -16.91 -38.88 -19.64
N PRO A 283 -18.18 -38.73 -20.06
CA PRO A 283 -19.14 -39.83 -20.21
C PRO A 283 -18.67 -40.96 -21.16
N GLN A 284 -17.62 -40.73 -21.95
CA GLN A 284 -17.12 -41.64 -23.00
C GLN A 284 -15.78 -42.30 -22.65
N GLY A 285 -15.31 -42.21 -21.39
CA GLY A 285 -14.11 -42.92 -20.95
C GLY A 285 -12.78 -42.22 -21.24
N GLY A 286 -12.76 -40.87 -21.15
CA GLY A 286 -11.54 -40.05 -21.23
C GLY A 286 -11.47 -39.00 -20.13
N VAL A 287 -10.27 -38.54 -19.81
CA VAL A 287 -10.04 -37.45 -18.84
C VAL A 287 -10.02 -36.12 -19.60
N SER A 288 -10.90 -35.18 -19.26
CA SER A 288 -10.92 -33.83 -19.84
C SER A 288 -10.26 -32.85 -18.88
N TYR A 289 -9.29 -32.08 -19.37
CA TYR A 289 -8.64 -31.01 -18.61
C TYR A 289 -9.24 -29.67 -19.03
N HIS A 290 -9.82 -28.94 -18.09
CA HIS A 290 -10.29 -27.58 -18.31
C HIS A 290 -9.31 -26.59 -17.70
N TYR A 291 -8.74 -25.72 -18.54
CA TYR A 291 -7.87 -24.61 -18.15
C TYR A 291 -8.70 -23.31 -18.12
N TYR A 292 -8.83 -22.67 -16.95
CA TYR A 292 -9.66 -21.47 -16.78
C TYR A 292 -8.84 -20.21 -16.52
N ASN A 293 -8.23 -19.62 -17.54
CA ASN A 293 -7.43 -18.40 -17.37
C ASN A 293 -8.28 -17.24 -16.83
N ILE A 294 -8.15 -16.92 -15.53
CA ILE A 294 -8.96 -15.86 -14.89
C ILE A 294 -8.43 -14.44 -15.20
N TRP A 295 -7.34 -14.31 -15.97
CA TRP A 295 -6.70 -13.02 -16.26
C TRP A 295 -6.72 -12.56 -17.72
N ALA A 296 -7.38 -13.26 -18.63
CA ALA A 296 -7.75 -12.69 -19.92
C ALA A 296 -8.95 -13.46 -20.48
N GLY A 297 -9.93 -12.76 -21.04
CA GLY A 297 -11.15 -13.33 -21.64
C GLY A 297 -10.89 -14.14 -22.91
N MET A 298 -10.06 -15.18 -22.83
CA MET A 298 -9.80 -16.12 -23.92
C MET A 298 -9.92 -17.56 -23.37
N ILE A 299 -11.07 -18.18 -23.63
CA ILE A 299 -11.27 -19.61 -23.41
C ILE A 299 -10.62 -20.33 -24.58
N ILE A 300 -9.51 -21.04 -24.34
CA ILE A 300 -8.89 -21.92 -25.35
C ILE A 300 -9.43 -23.33 -25.13
N PHE A 301 -10.19 -23.85 -26.09
CA PHE A 301 -10.52 -25.27 -26.16
C PHE A 301 -9.42 -26.00 -26.94
N LEU A 302 -8.57 -26.77 -26.26
CA LEU A 302 -7.69 -27.75 -26.90
C LEU A 302 -8.36 -29.12 -26.87
N TRP A 303 -8.83 -29.58 -28.02
CA TRP A 303 -9.24 -30.97 -28.20
C TRP A 303 -8.02 -31.81 -28.60
N TRP A 304 -7.67 -32.80 -27.78
CA TRP A 304 -6.71 -33.83 -28.17
C TRP A 304 -7.46 -34.96 -28.85
N ILE A 305 -7.19 -35.18 -30.15
CA ILE A 305 -7.66 -36.37 -30.86
C ILE A 305 -6.65 -37.47 -30.56
N SER A 306 -7.04 -38.47 -29.77
CA SER A 306 -6.20 -39.65 -29.54
C SER A 306 -5.90 -40.35 -30.86
N PRO A 307 -4.63 -40.75 -31.13
CA PRO A 307 -4.35 -41.65 -32.23
C PRO A 307 -4.91 -43.03 -31.86
N PHE A 308 -5.79 -43.54 -32.72
CA PHE A 308 -6.24 -44.93 -32.69
C PHE A 308 -5.02 -45.87 -32.63
N SER A 309 -5.09 -46.88 -31.78
CA SER A 309 -4.24 -48.07 -31.85
C SER A 309 -4.96 -49.28 -31.25
N PRO A 310 -4.69 -50.51 -31.71
CA PRO A 310 -4.46 -50.98 -33.09
C PRO A 310 -5.77 -51.39 -33.80
#